data_AF-A0A357ARV9-F1
#
_entry.id   AF-A0A357ARV9-F1
#
_cell.length_a   1.000
_cell.length_b   1.000
_cell.length_c   1.000
_cell.angle_alpha   90.00
_cell.angle_beta   90.00
_cell.angle_gamma   90.00
#
_symmetry.space_group_name_H-M   'P 1'
#
loop_
_entity.id
_entity.type
_entity.pdbx_description
1 polymer ?
#
loop_
_entity_poly.entity_id
_entity_poly.type
_entity_poly.pdbx_seq_one_letter_code
_entity_poly.pdbx_strand_id
1 'polypeptide(L)' 'INDYKEQVDKMVARGMNPDDFEDFLLIHKTGMPPHGGLGIGLERLTAQLIGFDNVRRCCLYPRDINRLRP' A
#
# COMPACT_ATOMS: atom_id res chain seq x y z
N ILE A 1 -2.26 11.53 -8.39
CA ILE A 1 -1.99 12.89 -7.89
C ILE A 1 -0.50 13.04 -7.93
N ASN A 2 -0.01 13.83 -8.88
CA ASN A 2 1.42 14.10 -9.03
C ASN A 2 1.74 15.58 -8.76
N ASP A 3 0.72 16.45 -8.63
CA ASP A 3 0.85 17.82 -8.16
C ASP A 3 1.00 17.87 -6.64
N TYR A 4 1.92 18.70 -6.16
CA TYR A 4 2.21 18.83 -4.73
C TYR A 4 1.04 19.40 -3.94
N LYS A 5 0.40 20.47 -4.44
CA LYS A 5 -0.69 21.14 -3.72
C LYS A 5 -1.91 20.23 -3.62
N GLU A 6 -2.27 19.58 -4.72
CA GLU A 6 -3.37 18.61 -4.76
C GLU A 6 -3.14 17.45 -3.78
N GLN A 7 -1.89 16.97 -3.66
CA GLN A 7 -1.54 15.90 -2.72
C GLN A 7 -1.67 16.35 -1.26
N VAL A 8 -1.18 17.55 -0.93
CA VAL A 8 -1.28 18.13 0.42
C VAL A 8 -2.73 18.42 0.80
N ASP A 9 -3.51 19.03 -0.09
CA ASP A 9 -4.92 19.34 0.14
C ASP A 9 -5.72 18.06 0.45
N LYS A 10 -5.45 16.96 -0.27
CA LYS A 10 -6.06 15.65 0.01
C LYS A 10 -5.62 15.06 1.35
N MET A 11 -4.35 15.22 1.72
CA MET A 11 -3.85 14.73 3.01
C MET A 11 -4.52 15.45 4.18
N VAL A 12 -4.61 16.79 4.11
CA VAL A 12 -5.30 17.63 5.10
C VAL A 12 -6.79 17.27 5.17
N ALA A 13 -7.45 17.09 4.03
CA ALA A 13 -8.85 16.67 3.99
C ALA A 13 -9.09 15.28 4.61
N ARG A 14 -8.07 14.42 4.68
CA ARG A 14 -8.10 13.12 5.36
C ARG A 14 -7.62 13.17 6.81
N GLY A 15 -7.35 14.35 7.36
CA GLY A 15 -6.87 14.53 8.73
C GLY A 15 -5.42 14.07 8.94
N MET A 16 -4.61 14.01 7.89
CA MET A 16 -3.18 13.69 7.98
C MET A 16 -2.36 14.97 8.17
N ASN A 17 -1.27 14.88 8.93
CA ASN A 17 -0.28 15.95 9.04
C ASN A 17 0.74 15.84 7.89
N PRO A 18 0.82 16.80 6.94
CA PRO A 18 1.79 16.74 5.84
C PRO A 18 3.25 16.71 6.29
N ASP A 19 3.56 17.26 7.46
CA ASP A 19 4.93 17.33 7.98
C ASP A 19 5.50 15.94 8.31
N ASP A 20 4.64 14.95 8.62
CA ASP A 20 5.06 13.56 8.87
C ASP A 20 5.51 12.83 7.57
N PHE A 21 5.33 13.46 6.40
CA PHE A 21 5.58 12.87 5.09
C PHE A 21 6.54 13.72 4.24
N GLU A 22 7.39 14.53 4.87
CA GLU A 22 8.30 15.45 4.17
C GLU A 22 9.12 14.74 3.07
N ASP A 23 9.71 13.58 3.39
CA ASP A 23 10.51 12.78 2.44
C ASP A 23 9.69 12.32 1.23
N PHE A 24 8.44 11.90 1.44
CA PHE A 24 7.53 11.48 0.37
C PHE A 24 7.05 12.67 -0.48
N LEU A 25 6.87 13.84 0.14
CA LEU A 25 6.41 15.03 -0.54
C LEU A 25 7.52 15.75 -1.30
N LEU A 26 8.79 15.54 -0.93
CA LEU A 26 9.94 16.16 -1.59
C LEU A 26 9.93 15.89 -3.10
N ILE A 27 9.68 14.65 -3.51
CA ILE A 27 9.62 14.29 -4.94
C ILE A 27 8.46 14.95 -5.68
N HIS A 28 7.35 15.23 -4.99
CA HIS A 28 6.21 15.97 -5.56
C HIS A 28 6.56 17.46 -5.74
N LYS A 29 7.36 18.05 -4.84
CA LYS A 29 7.85 19.44 -4.95
C LYS A 29 8.86 19.62 -6.09
N THR A 30 9.68 18.61 -6.38
CA THR A 30 10.74 18.70 -7.40
C THR A 30 10.30 18.31 -8.81
N GLY A 31 9.01 18.01 -9.01
CA GLY A 31 8.45 17.66 -10.32
C GLY A 31 8.27 16.15 -10.49
N MET A 32 7.14 15.65 -10.00
CA MET A 32 6.72 14.26 -10.18
C MET A 32 5.93 14.12 -11.50
N PRO A 33 6.32 13.23 -12.43
CA PRO A 33 5.52 12.97 -13.62
C PRO A 33 4.18 12.29 -13.27
N PRO A 34 3.17 12.38 -14.15
CA PRO A 34 1.97 11.58 -14.02
C PRO A 34 2.32 10.09 -13.93
N HIS A 35 1.86 9.44 -12.88
CA HIS A 35 2.19 8.04 -12.58
C HIS A 35 0.99 7.32 -11.97
N GLY A 36 1.07 6.00 -11.98
CA GLY A 36 0.08 5.09 -11.41
C GLY A 36 0.65 3.68 -11.32
N GLY A 37 -0.06 2.80 -10.63
CA GLY A 37 0.34 1.41 -10.47
C GLY A 37 -0.72 0.58 -9.76
N LEU A 38 -0.40 -0.70 -9.58
CA LEU A 38 -1.24 -1.64 -8.86
C LEU A 38 -0.38 -2.51 -7.94
N GLY A 39 -0.96 -2.93 -6.82
CA GLY A 39 -0.37 -3.90 -5.91
C GLY A 39 -1.22 -5.16 -5.89
N ILE A 40 -0.59 -6.33 -6.02
CA ILE A 40 -1.25 -7.63 -5.93
C ILE A 40 -0.59 -8.46 -4.82
N GLY A 41 -1.40 -8.98 -3.90
CA GLY A 41 -0.92 -9.91 -2.88
C GLY A 41 -0.73 -11.30 -3.49
N LEU A 42 0.50 -11.82 -3.44
CA LEU A 42 0.86 -13.09 -4.05
C LEU A 42 -0.02 -14.24 -3.55
N GLU A 43 -0.10 -14.42 -2.23
CA GLU A 43 -0.84 -15.52 -1.62
C GLU A 43 -2.35 -15.40 -1.89
N ARG A 44 -2.89 -14.18 -1.95
CA ARG A 44 -4.30 -13.94 -2.26
C ARG A 44 -4.59 -14.20 -3.73
N LEU A 45 -3.71 -13.79 -4.64
CA LEU A 45 -3.82 -14.13 -6.06
C LEU A 45 -3.78 -15.65 -6.25
N THR A 46 -2.81 -16.32 -5.64
CA THR A 46 -2.71 -17.79 -5.69
C THR A 46 -3.97 -18.45 -5.16
N ALA A 47 -4.51 -18.01 -4.03
CA ALA A 47 -5.75 -18.55 -3.46
C ALA A 47 -6.94 -18.42 -4.42
N GLN A 48 -7.07 -17.27 -5.10
CA GLN A 48 -8.11 -17.06 -6.11
C GLN A 48 -7.91 -17.95 -7.34
N LEU A 49 -6.67 -18.07 -7.84
CA LEU A 49 -6.35 -18.87 -9.03
C LEU A 49 -6.66 -20.36 -8.85
N ILE A 50 -6.46 -20.89 -7.63
CA ILE A 50 -6.66 -22.33 -7.33
C ILE A 50 -7.93 -22.63 -6.55
N GLY A 51 -8.75 -21.62 -6.22
CA GLY A 51 -10.02 -21.78 -5.53
C GLY A 51 -9.91 -22.10 -4.03
N PHE A 52 -8.85 -21.65 -3.35
CA PHE A 52 -8.76 -21.79 -1.90
C PHE A 52 -9.58 -20.73 -1.16
N ASP A 53 -10.33 -21.19 -0.16
CA ASP A 53 -11.14 -20.40 0.77
C ASP A 53 -10.30 -19.65 1.82
N ASN A 54 -9.08 -20.10 2.07
CA ASN A 54 -8.21 -19.56 3.11
C ASN A 54 -6.78 -19.29 2.58
N VAL A 55 -6.36 -18.03 2.62
CA VAL A 55 -5.02 -17.57 2.17
C VAL A 55 -3.86 -18.27 2.87
N ARG A 56 -4.09 -18.80 4.09
CA ARG A 56 -3.07 -19.58 4.83
C ARG A 56 -2.64 -20.83 4.08
N ARG A 57 -3.47 -21.38 3.20
CA ARG A 57 -3.12 -22.54 2.36
C ARG A 57 -2.16 -22.18 1.22
N CYS A 58 -1.96 -20.90 0.94
CA CYS A 58 -1.04 -20.39 -0.08
C CYS A 58 0.23 -19.76 0.52
N CYS A 59 0.38 -19.77 1.85
CA CYS A 59 1.54 -19.22 2.55
C CYS A 59 2.32 -20.37 3.20
N LEU A 60 3.64 -20.43 3.02
CA LEU A 60 4.47 -21.52 3.53
C LEU A 60 4.51 -21.57 5.07
N TYR A 61 4.67 -20.41 5.71
CA TYR A 61 4.61 -20.24 7.16
C TYR A 61 3.65 -19.10 7.51
N PRO A 62 2.33 -19.37 7.51
CA PRO A 62 1.31 -18.35 7.74
C PRO A 62 1.54 -17.55 9.01
N ARG A 63 1.41 -16.23 8.91
CA ARG A 63 1.44 -15.29 10.03
C ARG A 63 0.07 -14.67 10.24
N ASP A 64 -0.37 -14.63 11.49
CA ASP A 64 -1.53 -13.87 11.92
C ASP A 64 -1.36 -13.45 13.38
N ILE A 65 -2.36 -12.74 13.94
CA ILE A 65 -2.33 -12.24 15.32
C ILE A 65 -2.16 -13.34 16.37
N ASN A 66 -2.46 -14.61 16.04
CA ASN A 66 -2.38 -15.76 16.93
C ASN A 66 -1.20 -16.70 16.62
N ARG A 67 -0.55 -16.57 15.45
CA ARG A 67 0.55 -17.44 15.01
C ARG A 67 1.82 -16.67 14.69
N LEU A 68 2.76 -16.70 15.64
CA LEU A 68 4.09 -16.08 15.56
C LEU A 68 5.24 -17.08 15.39
N ARG A 69 4.99 -18.38 15.50
CA ARG A 69 5.99 -19.45 15.27
C ARG A 69 5.52 -20.38 14.15
N PRO A 70 6.45 -20.99 13.39
CA PRO A 70 6.13 -22.10 12.50
C PRO A 70 5.33 -23.18 13.23
#